data_AF-A0A4Q1A5Q4-F1
#
_entry.id   AF-A0A4Q1A5Q4-F1
#
_cell.length_a   1.000
_cell.length_b   1.000
_cell.length_c   1.000
_cell.angle_alpha   90.00
_cell.angle_beta   90.00
_cell.angle_gamma   90.00
#
_symmetry.space_group_name_H-M   'P 1'
#
loop_
_entity.id
_entity.type
_entity.pdbx_description
1 polymer ?
#
loop_
_entity_poly.entity_id
_entity_poly.type
_entity_poly.pdbx_seq_one_letter_code
_entity_poly.pdbx_strand_id
1 'polypeptide(L)'
;MLKKIAFLAFLSIAMLNANTDFEQTIEDKYASCEKQYDECITQCEEKNGSFEECNSKCETKLYACQAQVEEALEATIEKEEPTN
;
A
#
# COMPACT_ATOMS: atom_id res chain seq x y z
N MET A 1 -38.87 -8.91 -35.59
CA MET A 1 -37.97 -7.89 -36.17
C MET A 1 -38.46 -6.51 -35.76
N LEU A 2 -37.73 -5.82 -34.87
CA LEU A 2 -37.76 -4.38 -34.53
C LEU A 2 -36.76 -4.24 -33.37
N LYS A 3 -35.49 -3.92 -33.66
CA LYS A 3 -34.91 -2.56 -33.71
C LYS A 3 -34.81 -1.90 -32.33
N LYS A 4 -33.56 -1.60 -31.95
CA LYS A 4 -33.11 -0.61 -30.96
C LYS A 4 -33.32 -1.12 -29.52
N ILE A 5 -32.33 -1.12 -28.62
CA ILE A 5 -31.45 -0.03 -28.22
C ILE A 5 -30.09 -0.63 -27.84
N ALA A 6 -29.08 -0.39 -28.65
CA ALA A 6 -27.69 -0.38 -28.20
C ALA A 6 -27.39 1.09 -27.87
N PHE A 7 -27.38 1.50 -26.60
CA PHE A 7 -26.86 2.81 -26.15
C PHE A 7 -26.85 2.92 -24.62
N LEU A 8 -26.10 2.06 -23.93
CA LEU A 8 -25.73 2.30 -22.51
C LEU A 8 -24.28 1.88 -22.23
N ALA A 9 -23.40 1.97 -23.24
CA ALA A 9 -21.97 1.69 -23.12
C ALA A 9 -21.10 2.96 -23.02
N PHE A 10 -21.69 4.11 -22.69
CA PHE A 10 -21.00 5.41 -22.65
C PHE A 10 -20.96 6.07 -21.26
N LEU A 11 -21.16 5.30 -20.18
CA LEU A 11 -20.96 5.78 -18.81
C LEU A 11 -19.78 5.09 -18.09
N SER A 12 -19.16 4.09 -18.70
CA SER A 12 -18.09 3.31 -18.07
C SER A 12 -16.69 3.91 -18.26
N ILE A 13 -16.50 4.92 -19.12
CA ILE A 13 -15.15 5.48 -19.39
C ILE A 13 -14.76 6.56 -18.36
N ALA A 14 -15.72 7.15 -17.63
CA ALA A 14 -15.41 8.18 -16.63
C ALA A 14 -14.77 7.61 -15.34
N MET A 15 -14.87 6.30 -15.09
CA MET A 15 -14.32 5.67 -13.87
C MET A 15 -12.94 5.03 -14.07
N LEU A 16 -12.44 4.90 -15.31
CA LEU A 16 -11.13 4.28 -15.55
C LEU A 16 -9.93 5.20 -15.26
N ASN A 17 -10.14 6.51 -15.08
CA ASN A 17 -9.08 7.47 -14.76
C ASN A 17 -9.09 7.92 -13.28
N ALA A 18 -9.73 7.16 -12.39
CA ALA A 18 -9.57 7.33 -10.94
C ALA A 18 -8.34 6.58 -10.39
N ASN A 19 -7.53 5.96 -11.27
CA ASN A 19 -6.11 5.71 -11.01
C ASN A 19 -5.32 7.02 -11.17
N THR A 20 -5.77 8.08 -10.50
CA THR A 20 -4.82 9.07 -10.02
C THR A 20 -3.97 8.33 -9.01
N ASP A 21 -2.71 8.08 -9.36
CA ASP A 21 -1.61 7.96 -8.41
C ASP A 21 -1.86 9.01 -7.32
N PHE A 22 -2.52 8.61 -6.23
CA PHE A 22 -2.43 9.37 -5.00
C PHE A 22 -0.98 9.15 -4.61
N GLU A 23 -0.15 10.13 -4.91
CA GLU A 23 1.20 10.22 -4.38
C GLU A 23 1.06 10.03 -2.87
N GLN A 24 1.32 8.81 -2.40
CA GLN A 24 1.18 8.49 -0.99
C GLN A 24 2.24 9.29 -0.25
N THR A 25 1.79 10.10 0.70
CA THR A 25 2.70 10.82 1.59
C THR A 25 3.60 9.83 2.32
N ILE A 26 4.71 10.31 2.87
CA ILE A 26 5.60 9.46 3.67
C ILE A 26 4.82 8.92 4.88
N GLU A 27 3.96 9.75 5.47
CA GLU A 27 3.04 9.40 6.53
C GLU A 27 2.08 8.27 6.11
N ASP A 28 1.52 8.31 4.89
CA ASP A 28 0.67 7.25 4.36
C ASP A 28 1.43 5.93 4.21
N LYS A 29 2.72 5.99 3.84
CA LYS A 29 3.58 4.80 3.72
C LYS A 29 3.88 4.18 5.08
N TYR A 30 4.23 4.99 6.09
CA TYR A 30 4.38 4.49 7.46
C TYR A 30 3.07 3.91 8.02
N ALA A 31 1.95 4.60 7.82
CA ALA A 31 0.63 4.12 8.23
C ALA A 31 0.26 2.78 7.55
N SER A 32 0.67 2.58 6.30
CA SER A 32 0.51 1.31 5.59
C SER A 32 1.34 0.18 6.22
N CYS A 33 2.57 0.46 6.67
CA CYS A 33 3.39 -0.51 7.39
C CYS A 33 2.73 -0.94 8.71
N GLU A 34 2.24 0.01 9.51
CA GLU A 34 1.52 -0.26 10.77
C GLU A 34 0.23 -1.06 10.54
N LYS A 35 -0.54 -0.71 9.50
CA LYS A 35 -1.75 -1.46 9.15
C LYS A 35 -1.45 -2.92 8.80
N GLN A 36 -0.38 -3.17 8.04
CA GLN A 36 0.04 -4.54 7.72
C GLN A 36 0.52 -5.30 8.96
N TYR A 37 1.12 -4.60 9.92
CA TYR A 37 1.47 -5.17 11.22
C TYR A 37 0.22 -5.58 11.99
N ASP A 38 -0.80 -4.71 12.10
CA ASP A 38 -2.07 -5.03 12.78
C ASP A 38 -2.78 -6.24 12.16
N GLU A 39 -2.82 -6.32 10.83
CA GLU A 39 -3.35 -7.46 10.09
C GLU A 39 -2.54 -8.74 10.37
N CYS A 40 -1.22 -8.62 10.50
CA CYS A 40 -0.32 -9.73 10.84
C CYS A 40 -0.57 -10.25 12.27
N ILE A 41 -0.73 -9.34 13.24
CA ILE A 41 -1.04 -9.70 14.64
C ILE A 41 -2.40 -10.38 14.74
N THR A 42 -3.41 -9.85 14.06
CA THR A 42 -4.74 -10.48 14.00
C THR A 42 -4.64 -11.92 13.48
N GLN A 43 -3.86 -12.16 12.43
CA GLN A 43 -3.62 -13.53 11.93
C GLN A 43 -2.81 -14.40 12.89
N CYS A 44 -1.97 -13.82 13.75
CA CYS A 44 -1.26 -14.56 14.79
C CYS A 44 -2.22 -15.03 15.88
N GLU A 45 -3.21 -14.22 16.25
CA GLU A 45 -4.25 -14.58 17.22
C GLU A 45 -5.20 -15.66 16.69
N GLU A 46 -5.49 -15.65 15.39
CA GLU A 46 -6.37 -16.63 14.74
C GLU A 46 -5.73 -18.00 14.50
N LYS A 47 -4.39 -18.11 14.60
CA LYS A 47 -3.66 -19.37 14.34
C LYS A 47 -3.41 -20.16 15.62
N ASN A 48 -3.61 -21.48 15.54
CA ASN A 48 -3.21 -22.45 16.58
C ASN A 48 -1.67 -22.67 16.60
N GLY A 49 -0.90 -21.59 16.75
CA GLY A 49 0.57 -21.60 16.81
C GLY A 49 1.11 -20.80 18.01
N SER A 50 2.44 -20.70 18.12
CA SER A 50 3.06 -19.82 19.10
C SER A 50 2.84 -18.36 18.72
N PHE A 51 2.01 -17.66 19.49
CA PHE A 51 1.77 -16.23 19.29
C PHE A 51 3.08 -15.43 19.36
N GLU A 52 3.97 -15.77 20.28
CA GLU A 52 5.23 -15.05 20.48
C GLU A 52 6.17 -15.17 19.27
N GLU A 53 6.30 -16.38 18.69
CA GLU A 53 7.07 -16.58 17.46
C GLU A 53 6.44 -15.85 16.27
N CYS A 54 5.11 -15.83 16.20
CA CYS A 54 4.38 -15.15 15.14
C CYS A 54 4.52 -13.62 15.26
N ASN A 55 4.36 -13.07 16.47
CA ASN A 55 4.53 -11.66 16.79
C ASN A 55 5.93 -11.17 16.41
N SER A 56 6.98 -11.91 16.79
CA SER A 56 8.36 -11.55 16.43
C SER A 56 8.59 -11.45 14.92
N LYS A 57 7.92 -12.31 14.13
CA LYS A 57 7.95 -12.24 12.66
C LYS A 57 7.18 -11.03 12.12
N CYS A 58 6.07 -10.64 12.75
CA CYS A 58 5.32 -9.44 12.39
C CYS A 58 6.15 -8.17 12.68
N GLU A 59 6.79 -8.09 13.85
CA GLU A 59 7.69 -6.98 14.20
C GLU A 59 8.86 -6.87 13.21
N THR A 60 9.49 -8.00 12.86
CA THR A 60 10.57 -8.02 11.85
C THR A 60 10.09 -7.44 10.50
N LYS A 61 8.87 -7.76 10.09
CA LYS A 61 8.27 -7.21 8.86
C LYS A 61 7.97 -5.72 8.98
N LEU A 62 7.50 -5.26 10.13
CA LEU A 62 7.24 -3.83 10.39
C LEU A 62 8.53 -3.02 10.23
N TYR A 63 9.61 -3.43 10.91
CA TYR A 63 10.91 -2.75 10.81
C TYR A 63 11.46 -2.77 9.39
N ALA A 64 11.34 -3.90 8.68
CA ALA A 64 11.77 -3.98 7.29
C ALA A 64 10.97 -3.04 6.37
N CYS A 65 9.65 -2.91 6.59
CA CYS A 65 8.81 -1.99 5.84
C CYS A 65 9.21 -0.54 6.11
N GLN A 66 9.37 -0.15 7.37
CA GLN A 66 9.76 1.21 7.76
C GLN A 66 11.14 1.59 7.20
N ALA A 67 12.12 0.67 7.24
CA ALA A 67 13.43 0.88 6.64
C ALA A 67 13.36 1.13 5.11
N GLN A 68 12.45 0.47 4.40
CA GLN A 68 12.24 0.74 2.97
C GLN A 68 11.62 2.12 2.73
N VAL A 69 10.78 2.61 3.64
CA VAL A 69 10.22 3.97 3.56
C VAL A 69 11.34 5.00 3.76
N GLU A 70 12.25 4.77 4.71
CA GLU A 70 13.41 5.62 4.97
C GLU A 70 14.38 5.64 3.78
N GLU A 71 14.74 4.46 3.26
CA GLU A 71 15.63 4.35 2.10
C GLU A 71 15.04 5.06 0.87
N ALA A 72 13.73 4.93 0.63
CA ALA A 72 13.06 5.62 -0.46
C ALA A 72 13.05 7.15 -0.28
N LEU A 73 12.97 7.64 0.96
CA LEU A 73 13.07 9.06 1.28
C LEU A 73 14.49 9.59 1.02
N GLU A 74 15.52 8.91 1.53
CA GLU A 74 16.92 9.27 1.32
C GLU A 74 17.26 9.29 -0.18
N ALA A 75 16.86 8.28 -0.93
CA ALA A 75 17.06 8.21 -2.38
C ALA A 75 16.31 9.29 -3.17
N THR A 76 15.30 9.93 -2.58
CA THR A 76 14.61 11.09 -3.17
C THR A 76 15.41 12.36 -2.88
N ILE A 77 15.93 12.51 -1.66
CA ILE A 77 16.77 13.66 -1.25
C ILE A 77 18.08 13.71 -2.04
N GLU A 78 18.76 12.57 -2.23
CA GLU A 78 20.03 12.52 -2.98
C GLU A 78 19.88 12.89 -4.46
N LYS A 79 18.68 12.74 -5.04
CA LYS A 79 18.40 13.12 -6.45
C LYS A 79 18.11 14.60 -6.61
N GLU A 80 17.78 15.30 -5.53
CA GLU A 80 17.49 16.75 -5.54
C GLU A 80 18.72 17.61 -5.23
N GLU A 81 19.84 17.02 -4.80
CA GLU A 81 21.09 17.77 -4.71
C GLU A 81 21.62 18.11 -6.11
N PRO A 82 21.76 19.40 -6.48
CA PRO A 82 22.41 19.76 -7.73
C PRO A 82 23.88 19.37 -7.63
N THR A 83 24.33 18.47 -8.50
CA THR A 83 25.77 18.25 -8.76
C THR A 83 26.41 19.60 -9.10
N ASN A 84 27.18 20.13 -8.15
CA ASN A 84 27.95 21.37 -8.28
C ASN A 84 29.19 21.15 -9.15
#